data_AF-A0A7W0WUY1-F1
#
_entry.id   AF-A0A7W0WUY1-F1
#
_cell.length_a   1.000
_cell.length_b   1.000
_cell.length_c   1.000
_cell.angle_alpha   90.00
_cell.angle_beta   90.00
_cell.angle_gamma   90.00
#
_symmetry.space_group_name_H-M   'P 1'
#
loop_
_entity.id
_entity.type
_entity.pdbx_description
1 polymer ?
#
loop_
_entity_poly.entity_id
_entity_poly.type
_entity_poly.pdbx_seq_one_letter_code
_entity_poly.pdbx_strand_id
1 'polypeptide(L)'
;MAKLGFLLTLSLIIGGVTFANMSSPTADTPAPCVTKEFKTEMVKTACTKGGQKQAKEVMKTWNKEKKIKSCNMCHSKLAPNYELKKTGLDEFKKLGGK
;
A
#
# COMPACT_ATOMS: atom_id res chain seq x y z
N MET A 1 -6.08 -53.86 23.19
CA MET A 1 -5.27 -54.55 22.16
C MET A 1 -4.50 -53.50 21.40
N ALA A 2 -3.18 -53.59 21.44
CA ALA A 2 -2.26 -52.60 20.90
C ALA A 2 -2.23 -52.61 19.37
N LYS A 3 -2.03 -51.44 18.76
CA LYS A 3 -1.12 -51.32 17.63
C LYS A 3 -0.65 -49.87 17.48
N LEU A 4 0.56 -49.64 17.98
CA LEU A 4 1.43 -48.57 17.52
C LEU A 4 1.66 -48.73 16.01
N GLY A 5 1.61 -47.61 15.29
CA GLY A 5 2.01 -47.48 13.90
C GLY A 5 2.82 -46.21 13.71
N PHE A 6 3.95 -46.12 14.40
CA PHE A 6 4.97 -45.09 14.24
C PHE A 6 5.80 -45.46 13.00
N LEU A 7 5.63 -44.72 11.90
CA LEU A 7 6.52 -44.80 10.73
C LEU A 7 6.80 -43.40 10.19
N LEU A 8 7.92 -42.85 10.68
CA LEU A 8 8.98 -42.15 9.94
C LEU A 8 8.71 -41.82 8.46
N THR A 9 8.59 -40.52 8.15
CA THR A 9 9.11 -39.92 6.92
C THR A 9 9.72 -38.54 7.23
N LEU A 10 10.92 -38.56 7.80
CA LEU A 10 11.82 -37.42 7.85
C LEU A 10 12.46 -37.26 6.47
N SER A 11 11.78 -36.56 5.56
CA SER A 11 12.37 -36.18 4.27
C SER A 11 13.35 -35.03 4.49
N LEU A 12 14.63 -35.36 4.49
CA LEU A 12 15.76 -34.44 4.32
C LEU A 12 15.48 -33.47 3.15
N ILE A 13 15.31 -32.19 3.42
CA ILE A 13 15.43 -31.14 2.40
C ILE A 13 16.78 -30.46 2.62
N ILE A 14 17.82 -30.99 1.97
CA ILE A 14 19.10 -30.30 1.80
C ILE A 14 19.00 -29.48 0.51
N GLY A 15 19.14 -28.16 0.67
CA GLY A 15 19.92 -27.30 -0.21
C GLY A 15 19.54 -27.24 -1.69
N GLY A 16 18.68 -26.29 -2.03
CA GLY A 16 18.59 -25.73 -3.37
C GLY A 16 18.05 -24.30 -3.28
N VAL A 17 18.95 -23.30 -3.33
CA VAL A 17 18.56 -21.90 -3.50
C VAL A 17 17.95 -21.75 -4.89
N THR A 18 16.63 -21.83 -4.98
CA THR A 18 15.88 -21.45 -6.16
C THR A 18 15.21 -20.12 -5.89
N PHE A 19 15.63 -19.09 -6.63
CA PHE A 19 14.95 -17.81 -6.71
C PHE A 19 13.55 -18.03 -7.29
N ALA A 20 12.56 -18.30 -6.44
CA ALA A 20 11.16 -18.30 -6.82
C ALA A 20 10.66 -16.85 -6.87
N ASN A 21 11.00 -16.14 -7.96
CA ASN A 21 10.20 -15.04 -8.47
C ASN A 21 8.90 -15.61 -9.06
N MET A 22 8.00 -16.10 -8.20
CA MET A 22 6.66 -16.50 -8.61
C MET A 22 5.70 -15.34 -8.32
N SER A 23 5.65 -14.42 -9.26
CA SER A 23 4.58 -13.43 -9.37
C SER A 23 3.31 -14.11 -9.88
N SER A 24 2.24 -14.07 -9.09
CA SER A 24 0.86 -14.24 -9.56
C SER A 24 -0.11 -13.61 -8.55
N PRO A 25 -0.58 -12.36 -8.74
CA PRO A 25 -1.65 -11.80 -7.94
C PRO A 25 -2.95 -11.87 -8.75
N THR A 26 -3.76 -12.90 -8.54
CA THR A 26 -5.16 -12.85 -8.99
C THR A 26 -6.08 -13.39 -7.91
N ALA A 27 -6.48 -12.49 -7.01
CA ALA A 27 -7.74 -12.52 -6.24
C ALA A 27 -7.83 -11.22 -5.42
N ASP A 28 -8.59 -10.25 -5.94
CA ASP A 28 -9.34 -9.15 -5.29
C ASP A 28 -8.78 -8.39 -4.06
N THR A 29 -7.49 -8.51 -3.75
CA THR A 29 -6.90 -7.73 -2.66
C THR A 29 -6.44 -6.38 -3.22
N PRO A 30 -6.98 -5.25 -2.73
CA PRO A 30 -6.55 -3.93 -3.20
C PRO A 30 -5.03 -3.79 -3.05
N ALA A 31 -4.36 -3.34 -4.12
CA ALA A 31 -2.92 -3.15 -4.08
C ALA A 31 -2.54 -2.28 -2.86
N PRO A 32 -1.61 -2.73 -2.01
CA PRO A 32 -1.24 -1.98 -0.81
C PRO A 32 -0.70 -0.61 -1.21
N CYS A 33 -0.84 0.38 -0.33
CA CYS A 33 -0.19 1.65 -0.62
C CYS A 33 1.32 1.49 -0.58
N VAL A 34 1.93 2.19 -1.54
CA VAL A 34 3.38 2.29 -1.71
C VAL A 34 4.00 3.05 -0.54
N THR A 35 3.35 4.12 -0.08
CA THR A 35 3.76 4.81 1.15
C THR A 35 3.40 3.97 2.37
N LYS A 36 4.37 3.82 3.28
CA LYS A 36 4.18 3.18 4.59
C LYS A 36 3.96 4.21 5.70
N GLU A 37 4.36 5.46 5.45
CA GLU A 37 4.14 6.57 6.34
C GLU A 37 3.04 7.48 5.80
N PHE A 38 1.96 7.61 6.57
CA PHE A 38 0.87 8.51 6.24
C PHE A 38 0.98 9.77 7.08
N LYS A 39 1.07 10.92 6.40
CA LYS A 39 1.08 12.24 7.07
C LYS A 39 -0.32 12.82 7.27
N THR A 40 -1.36 12.17 6.75
CA THR A 40 -2.76 12.59 6.84
C THR A 40 -3.66 11.41 7.20
N GLU A 41 -4.66 11.64 8.04
CA GLU A 41 -5.58 10.57 8.47
C GLU A 41 -6.50 10.12 7.34
N MET A 42 -6.89 11.05 6.46
CA MET A 42 -7.71 10.77 5.29
C MET A 42 -7.07 9.70 4.39
N VAL A 43 -5.78 9.86 4.06
CA VAL A 43 -5.08 8.94 3.15
C VAL A 43 -4.77 7.62 3.88
N LYS A 44 -4.41 7.68 5.17
CA LYS A 44 -4.21 6.47 6.00
C LYS A 44 -5.45 5.59 5.99
N THR A 45 -6.60 6.17 6.32
CA THR A 45 -7.87 5.45 6.42
C THR A 45 -8.30 4.87 5.08
N ALA A 46 -8.19 5.65 4.00
CA ALA A 46 -8.52 5.16 2.67
C ALA A 46 -7.59 4.03 2.23
N CYS A 47 -6.30 4.14 2.53
CA CYS A 47 -5.34 3.08 2.25
C CYS A 47 -5.67 1.78 2.98
N THR A 48 -5.96 1.85 4.29
CA THR A 48 -6.31 0.66 5.08
C THR A 48 -7.57 -0.02 4.57
N LYS A 49 -8.54 0.74 4.04
CA LYS A 49 -9.82 0.21 3.53
C LYS A 49 -9.74 -0.39 2.14
N GLY A 50 -9.02 0.26 1.22
CA GLY A 50 -9.09 -0.09 -0.20
C GLY A 50 -7.78 0.13 -0.96
N GLY A 51 -6.66 0.15 -0.24
CA GLY A 51 -5.33 0.24 -0.80
C GLY A 51 -5.06 1.52 -1.59
N GLN A 52 -4.10 1.44 -2.50
CA GLN A 52 -3.63 2.56 -3.31
C GLN A 52 -4.74 3.17 -4.17
N LYS A 53 -5.66 2.34 -4.67
CA LYS A 53 -6.80 2.79 -5.48
C LYS A 53 -7.69 3.72 -4.66
N GLN A 54 -8.11 3.30 -3.46
CA GLN A 54 -8.98 4.11 -2.60
C GLN A 54 -8.28 5.37 -2.09
N ALA A 55 -6.99 5.27 -1.73
CA ALA A 55 -6.17 6.42 -1.37
C ALA A 55 -6.11 7.47 -2.49
N LYS A 56 -6.00 7.04 -3.75
CA LYS A 56 -6.00 7.93 -4.93
C LYS A 56 -7.38 8.56 -5.15
N GLU A 57 -8.46 7.80 -5.02
CA GLU A 57 -9.81 8.32 -5.22
C GLU A 57 -10.21 9.34 -4.17
N VAL A 58 -9.93 9.10 -2.88
CA VAL A 58 -10.22 10.10 -1.83
C VAL A 58 -9.44 11.41 -2.06
N MET A 59 -8.18 11.31 -2.50
CA MET A 59 -7.37 12.50 -2.80
C MET A 59 -7.90 13.25 -4.03
N LYS A 60 -8.36 12.54 -5.07
CA LYS A 60 -9.00 13.19 -6.22
C LYS A 60 -10.30 13.90 -5.84
N THR A 61 -11.13 13.28 -5.01
CA THR A 61 -12.37 13.90 -4.53
C THR A 61 -12.06 15.15 -3.73
N TRP A 62 -11.12 15.07 -2.77
CA TRP A 62 -10.68 16.22 -2.00
C TRP A 62 -10.09 17.33 -2.90
N ASN A 63 -9.27 16.98 -3.88
CA ASN A 63 -8.75 17.95 -4.85
C ASN A 63 -9.86 18.67 -5.62
N LYS A 64 -10.92 17.96 -6.03
CA LYS A 64 -12.08 18.57 -6.69
C LYS A 64 -12.82 19.52 -5.76
N GLU A 65 -13.11 19.10 -4.53
CA GLU A 65 -13.78 19.93 -3.51
C GLU A 65 -13.00 21.21 -3.19
N LYS A 66 -11.66 21.08 -3.07
CA LYS A 66 -10.76 22.21 -2.80
C LYS A 66 -10.31 22.95 -4.06
N LYS A 67 -10.87 22.60 -5.23
CA LYS A 67 -10.56 23.22 -6.53
C LYS A 67 -9.06 23.23 -6.86
N ILE A 68 -8.33 22.20 -6.41
CA ILE A 68 -6.90 22.04 -6.65
C ILE A 68 -6.69 21.57 -8.08
N LYS A 69 -6.01 22.41 -8.86
CA LYS A 69 -5.83 22.18 -10.31
C LYS A 69 -4.68 21.24 -10.65
N SER A 70 -3.74 21.01 -9.72
CA SER A 70 -2.55 20.20 -9.99
C SER A 70 -2.07 19.42 -8.77
N CYS A 71 -1.77 18.14 -8.99
CA CYS A 71 -1.16 17.29 -7.96
C CYS A 71 0.28 17.74 -7.62
N ASN A 72 0.94 18.50 -8.50
CA ASN A 72 2.27 19.09 -8.27
C ASN A 72 2.24 20.14 -7.15
N MET A 73 1.07 20.63 -6.74
CA MET A 73 0.99 21.54 -5.60
C MET A 73 1.50 20.88 -4.31
N CYS A 74 1.22 19.58 -4.14
CA CYS A 74 1.59 18.84 -2.93
C CYS A 74 2.71 17.80 -3.18
N HIS A 75 2.80 17.25 -4.39
CA HIS A 75 3.75 16.18 -4.71
C HIS A 75 4.94 16.67 -5.54
N SER A 76 6.14 16.25 -5.17
CA SER A 76 7.36 16.42 -5.97
C SER A 76 7.37 15.44 -7.13
N LYS A 77 6.90 14.22 -6.86
CA LYS A 77 6.75 13.14 -7.82
C LYS A 77 5.50 12.34 -7.46
N LEU A 78 4.75 11.94 -8.46
CA LEU A 78 3.63 11.02 -8.27
C LEU A 78 4.14 9.58 -8.25
N ALA A 79 3.65 8.73 -9.13
CA ALA A 79 4.08 7.35 -9.21
C ALA A 79 5.62 7.23 -9.43
N PRO A 80 6.25 6.19 -8.88
CA PRO A 80 5.64 5.10 -8.13
C PRO A 80 5.40 5.41 -6.63
N ASN A 81 6.11 6.39 -6.04
CA ASN A 81 6.20 6.53 -4.57
C ASN A 81 5.36 7.67 -3.96
N TYR A 82 4.80 8.56 -4.78
CA TYR A 82 3.99 9.73 -4.37
C TYR A 82 4.71 10.67 -3.41
N GLU A 83 5.98 10.94 -3.69
CA GLU A 83 6.84 11.83 -2.89
C GLU A 83 6.20 13.20 -2.67
N LEU A 84 6.05 13.58 -1.40
CA LEU A 84 5.53 14.88 -1.00
C LEU A 84 6.62 15.95 -1.12
N LYS A 85 6.21 17.16 -1.49
CA LYS A 85 7.04 18.35 -1.29
C LYS A 85 7.19 18.62 0.19
N LYS A 86 8.27 19.31 0.57
CA LYS A 86 8.48 19.81 1.94
C LYS A 86 7.28 20.63 2.44
N THR A 87 6.67 21.42 1.54
CA THR A 87 5.49 22.25 1.82
C THR A 87 4.16 21.53 1.61
N GLY A 88 4.16 20.30 1.07
CA GLY A 88 2.93 19.64 0.62
C GLY A 88 1.93 19.37 1.75
N LEU A 89 2.42 19.07 2.95
CA LEU A 89 1.57 18.87 4.12
C LEU A 89 1.01 20.19 4.66
N ASP A 90 1.79 21.27 4.62
CA ASP A 90 1.34 22.58 5.07
C ASP A 90 0.28 23.14 4.13
N GLU A 91 0.47 22.99 2.82
CA GLU A 91 -0.55 23.34 1.82
C GLU A 91 -1.83 22.51 2.02
N PHE A 92 -1.71 21.20 2.29
CA PHE A 92 -2.86 20.35 2.62
C PHE A 92 -3.63 20.87 3.84
N LYS A 93 -2.95 21.25 4.92
CA LYS A 93 -3.56 21.80 6.13
C LYS A 93 -4.19 23.18 5.89
N LYS A 94 -3.52 24.07 5.16
CA LYS A 94 -4.06 25.40 4.79
C LYS A 94 -5.37 25.30 4.02
N LEU A 95 -5.51 24.26 3.21
CA LEU A 95 -6.72 23.97 2.44
C LEU A 95 -7.81 23.25 3.26
N GLY A 96 -7.57 23.02 4.55
CA GLY A 96 -8.50 22.41 5.49
C GLY A 96 -8.49 20.88 5.48
N GLY A 97 -7.40 20.27 5.02
CA GLY A 97 -7.17 18.83 5.14
C GLY A 97 -6.82 18.42 6.58
N LYS A 98 -7.24 17.22 6.97
CA LYS A 98 -6.96 16.59 8.27
C LYS A 98 -6.26 15.24 8.07
#